data_AF-A0A6A4WZ34-F1
#
_entry.id   AF-A0A6A4WZ34-F1
#
_cell.length_a   1.000
_cell.length_b   1.000
_cell.length_c   1.000
_cell.angle_alpha   90.00
_cell.angle_beta   90.00
_cell.angle_gamma   90.00
#
_symmetry.space_group_name_H-M   'P 1'
#
loop_
_entity.id
_entity.type
_entity.pdbx_description
1 polymer ?
#
loop_
_entity_poly.entity_id
_entity_poly.type
_entity_poly.pdbx_seq_one_letter_code
_entity_poly.pdbx_strand_id
1 'polypeptide(L)'
;MAELRRASCHLSRVKFSLLDERDINLVQQYAFEARLEIDRNGNGAAVYAWCFDINRGRSSGQFVHSMLWERYCGGVAPGWRIIHMNGITVDNRIENLALVPDRPRGQGPPTPVELEAERETRERDRDPATSIYWRAMQQLPADNVESTSTIIRVPLDGIGDLSEDECIYFECRNPPCTRIERELREFSICGRCQTARYCGTSCQQRDWPVHKKSCRERKRFMLGERPPER
;
A
#
# COMPACT_ATOMS: atom_id res chain seq x y z
N MET A 1 10.93 17.59 -33.50
CA MET A 1 11.56 16.93 -32.32
C MET A 1 10.57 16.89 -31.16
N ALA A 2 9.44 16.22 -31.33
CA ALA A 2 8.34 16.21 -30.36
C ALA A 2 7.74 14.81 -30.29
N GLU A 3 8.41 13.86 -29.62
CA GLU A 3 7.87 12.49 -29.55
C GLU A 3 8.36 11.61 -28.39
N LEU A 4 8.83 12.19 -27.28
CA LEU A 4 9.42 11.38 -26.18
C LEU A 4 8.78 11.58 -24.80
N ARG A 5 7.63 12.23 -24.69
CA ARG A 5 6.96 12.48 -23.38
C ARG A 5 5.69 11.69 -23.10
N ARG A 6 5.21 10.83 -24.01
CA ARG A 6 3.94 10.10 -23.83
C ARG A 6 4.08 8.67 -23.25
N ALA A 7 5.28 8.11 -23.17
CA ALA A 7 5.46 6.72 -22.75
C ALA A 7 5.48 6.48 -21.22
N SER A 8 5.69 7.52 -20.39
CA SER A 8 5.89 7.33 -18.94
C SER A 8 4.59 7.27 -18.12
N CYS A 9 3.41 7.53 -18.72
CA CYS A 9 2.14 7.66 -18.00
C CYS A 9 1.25 6.40 -18.00
N HIS A 10 1.65 5.31 -18.67
CA HIS A 10 0.76 4.14 -18.81
C HIS A 10 0.93 3.11 -17.68
N LEU A 11 2.13 3.00 -17.08
CA LEU A 11 2.40 2.03 -16.00
C LEU A 11 1.85 2.45 -14.63
N SER A 12 1.52 3.72 -14.41
CA SER A 12 0.95 4.18 -13.14
C SER A 12 -0.55 3.90 -13.00
N ARG A 13 -1.22 3.46 -14.08
CA ARG A 13 -2.69 3.30 -14.14
C ARG A 13 -3.20 1.91 -13.75
N VAL A 14 -2.30 0.94 -13.50
CA VAL A 14 -2.65 -0.46 -13.21
C VAL A 14 -2.38 -0.88 -11.77
N LYS A 15 -2.06 0.08 -10.88
CA LYS A 15 -1.65 -0.16 -9.48
C LYS A 15 -2.67 -0.93 -8.64
N PHE A 16 -3.86 -1.17 -9.17
CA PHE A 16 -5.02 -1.70 -8.46
C PHE A 16 -5.40 -3.13 -8.90
N SER A 17 -4.63 -3.76 -9.81
CA SER A 17 -4.88 -5.13 -10.28
C SER A 17 -3.57 -5.87 -10.57
N LEU A 18 -3.46 -7.12 -10.15
CA LEU A 18 -2.52 -8.06 -10.74
C LEU A 18 -3.18 -8.68 -11.98
N LEU A 19 -2.45 -8.71 -13.09
CA LEU A 19 -2.88 -9.23 -14.38
C LEU A 19 -1.78 -10.15 -14.93
N ASP A 20 -2.16 -11.12 -15.75
CA ASP A 20 -1.21 -11.95 -16.48
C ASP A 20 -0.51 -11.17 -17.60
N GLU A 21 0.67 -11.65 -18.01
CA GLU A 21 1.48 -11.02 -19.08
C GLU A 21 0.68 -10.82 -20.38
N ARG A 22 -0.22 -11.77 -20.67
CA ARG A 22 -1.08 -11.75 -21.86
C ARG A 22 -2.11 -10.62 -21.81
N ASP A 23 -2.50 -10.21 -20.61
CA ASP A 23 -3.56 -9.24 -20.34
C ASP A 23 -3.06 -7.83 -20.08
N ILE A 24 -1.73 -7.63 -19.96
CA ILE A 24 -1.13 -6.30 -19.75
C ILE A 24 -1.59 -5.30 -20.82
N ASN A 25 -1.81 -5.74 -22.05
CA ASN A 25 -2.24 -4.86 -23.15
C ASN A 25 -3.66 -4.27 -22.96
N LEU A 26 -4.46 -4.81 -22.04
CA LEU A 26 -5.80 -4.28 -21.73
C LEU A 26 -5.77 -2.83 -21.24
N VAL A 27 -4.66 -2.38 -20.67
CA VAL A 27 -4.46 -0.98 -20.21
C VAL A 27 -4.53 0.05 -21.33
N GLN A 28 -4.44 -0.38 -22.59
CA GLN A 28 -4.59 0.50 -23.75
C GLN A 28 -6.06 0.82 -24.06
N GLN A 29 -6.98 -0.08 -23.70
CA GLN A 29 -8.42 0.03 -24.01
C GLN A 29 -9.24 0.33 -22.76
N TYR A 30 -8.78 -0.12 -21.60
CA TYR A 30 -9.49 -0.02 -20.33
C TYR A 30 -8.70 0.83 -19.34
N ALA A 31 -9.43 1.63 -18.57
CA ALA A 31 -8.92 2.26 -17.36
C ALA A 31 -9.26 1.37 -16.15
N PHE A 32 -8.33 1.30 -15.19
CA PHE A 32 -8.47 0.50 -13.98
C PHE A 32 -8.56 1.39 -12.74
N GLU A 33 -9.47 1.07 -11.83
CA GLU A 33 -9.73 1.78 -10.58
C GLU A 33 -9.92 0.76 -9.44
N ALA A 34 -9.62 1.18 -8.21
CA ALA A 34 -9.94 0.38 -7.02
C ALA A 34 -11.39 0.65 -6.60
N ARG A 35 -12.14 -0.42 -6.32
CA ARG A 35 -13.51 -0.34 -5.80
C ARG A 35 -13.61 -1.06 -4.46
N LEU A 36 -14.03 -0.34 -3.44
CA LEU A 36 -14.28 -0.89 -2.11
C LEU A 36 -15.68 -1.49 -2.05
N GLU A 37 -15.78 -2.76 -1.66
CA GLU A 37 -17.02 -3.36 -1.22
C GLU A 37 -16.98 -3.56 0.30
N ILE A 38 -17.94 -2.97 0.99
CA ILE A 38 -18.12 -3.15 2.43
C ILE A 38 -19.21 -4.20 2.60
N ASP A 39 -18.94 -5.22 3.41
CA ASP A 39 -19.94 -6.21 3.77
C ASP A 39 -21.12 -5.53 4.47
N ARG A 40 -22.36 -5.93 4.14
CA ARG A 40 -23.59 -5.35 4.72
C ARG A 40 -23.63 -5.46 6.24
N ASN A 41 -22.87 -6.41 6.78
CA ASN A 41 -22.80 -6.74 8.19
C ASN A 41 -21.68 -5.97 8.90
N GLY A 42 -20.89 -5.17 8.18
CA GLY A 42 -19.76 -4.40 8.72
C GLY A 42 -18.54 -5.25 9.14
N ASN A 43 -18.57 -6.56 8.91
CA ASN A 43 -17.55 -7.50 9.37
C ASN A 43 -16.33 -7.61 8.44
N GLY A 44 -16.33 -6.90 7.31
CA GLY A 44 -15.20 -6.91 6.37
C GLY A 44 -15.37 -5.89 5.25
N ALA A 45 -14.25 -5.44 4.71
CA ALA A 45 -14.20 -4.62 3.51
C ALA A 45 -13.17 -5.22 2.55
N ALA A 46 -13.55 -5.38 1.28
CA ALA A 46 -12.70 -5.94 0.24
C ALA A 46 -12.49 -4.91 -0.87
N VAL A 47 -11.25 -4.80 -1.35
CA VAL A 47 -10.90 -3.93 -2.47
C VAL A 47 -10.80 -4.78 -3.73
N TYR A 48 -11.64 -4.50 -4.71
CA TYR A 48 -11.61 -5.15 -6.01
C TYR A 48 -11.05 -4.22 -7.07
N ALA A 49 -10.48 -4.81 -8.11
CA ALA A 49 -10.17 -4.08 -9.32
C ALA A 49 -11.44 -3.89 -10.18
N TRP A 50 -11.69 -2.66 -10.58
CA TRP A 50 -12.77 -2.25 -11.47
C TRP A 50 -12.19 -1.71 -12.76
N CYS A 51 -12.74 -2.08 -13.90
CA CYS A 51 -12.30 -1.57 -15.20
C CYS A 51 -13.47 -1.02 -16.02
N PHE A 52 -13.20 -0.02 -16.84
CA PHE A 52 -14.15 0.52 -17.82
C PHE A 52 -13.43 0.91 -19.11
N ASP A 53 -14.13 0.84 -20.23
CA ASP A 53 -13.60 1.24 -21.54
C ASP A 53 -13.33 2.75 -21.54
N ILE A 54 -12.13 3.15 -21.96
CA ILE A 54 -11.68 4.54 -21.94
C ILE A 54 -12.55 5.42 -22.87
N ASN A 55 -13.04 4.87 -23.97
CA ASN A 55 -13.85 5.58 -24.96
C ASN A 55 -15.32 5.68 -24.55
N ARG A 56 -15.84 4.66 -23.87
CA ARG A 56 -17.23 4.64 -23.40
C ARG A 56 -17.41 5.29 -22.02
N GLY A 57 -16.32 5.42 -21.25
CA GLY A 57 -16.32 5.98 -19.91
C GLY A 57 -16.88 5.02 -18.85
N ARG A 58 -17.05 5.54 -17.63
CA ARG A 58 -17.37 4.76 -16.41
C ARG A 58 -18.69 3.99 -16.46
N SER A 59 -19.62 4.36 -17.34
CA SER A 59 -20.90 3.65 -17.55
C SER A 59 -20.70 2.23 -18.11
N SER A 60 -19.57 1.97 -18.78
CA SER A 60 -19.18 0.64 -19.26
C SER A 60 -18.46 -0.21 -18.22
N GLY A 61 -18.42 0.24 -16.97
CA GLY A 61 -17.61 -0.36 -15.94
C GLY A 61 -18.09 -1.74 -15.49
N GLN A 62 -17.14 -2.62 -15.19
CA GLN A 62 -17.35 -3.93 -14.60
C GLN A 62 -16.13 -4.36 -13.77
N PHE A 63 -16.27 -5.42 -12.97
CA PHE A 63 -15.14 -5.98 -12.23
C PHE A 63 -14.15 -6.68 -13.17
N VAL A 64 -12.86 -6.53 -12.87
CA VAL A 64 -11.79 -7.08 -13.71
C VAL A 64 -11.85 -8.60 -13.76
N HIS A 65 -12.07 -9.28 -12.62
CA HIS A 65 -12.20 -10.73 -12.60
C HIS A 65 -13.36 -11.24 -13.47
N SER A 66 -14.49 -10.53 -13.49
CA SER A 66 -15.65 -10.88 -14.33
C SER A 66 -15.30 -10.74 -15.81
N MET A 67 -14.70 -9.61 -16.20
CA MET A 67 -14.30 -9.35 -17.58
C MET A 67 -13.26 -10.36 -18.09
N LEU A 68 -12.25 -10.69 -17.27
CA LEU A 68 -11.25 -11.69 -17.64
C LEU A 68 -11.85 -13.09 -17.73
N TRP A 69 -12.72 -13.46 -16.79
CA TRP A 69 -13.42 -14.75 -16.84
C TRP A 69 -14.26 -14.89 -18.09
N GLU A 70 -15.08 -13.88 -18.42
CA GLU A 70 -15.89 -13.89 -19.64
C GLU A 70 -15.05 -14.02 -20.91
N ARG A 71 -13.86 -13.41 -20.92
CA ARG A 71 -12.92 -13.48 -22.05
C ARG A 71 -12.30 -14.87 -22.23
N TYR A 72 -11.94 -15.57 -21.15
CA TYR A 72 -11.21 -16.84 -21.21
C TYR A 72 -12.08 -18.08 -21.05
N CYS A 73 -13.12 -18.00 -20.21
CA CYS A 73 -13.96 -19.12 -19.81
C CYS A 73 -15.41 -18.97 -20.31
N GLY A 74 -15.81 -17.77 -20.75
CA GLY A 74 -17.17 -17.48 -21.24
C GLY A 74 -18.12 -16.98 -20.15
N GLY A 75 -19.40 -16.87 -20.50
CA GLY A 75 -20.42 -16.26 -19.65
C GLY A 75 -20.66 -17.01 -18.34
N VAL A 76 -21.04 -16.26 -17.30
CA VAL A 76 -21.42 -16.80 -15.99
C VAL A 76 -22.94 -17.03 -15.94
N ALA A 77 -23.35 -18.26 -15.59
CA ALA A 77 -24.76 -18.59 -15.43
C ALA A 77 -25.37 -17.92 -14.18
N PRO A 78 -26.68 -17.61 -14.17
CA PRO A 78 -27.37 -17.11 -12.97
C PRO A 78 -27.20 -18.07 -11.79
N GLY A 79 -26.93 -17.52 -10.60
CA GLY A 79 -26.67 -18.33 -9.40
C GLY A 79 -25.24 -18.91 -9.33
N TRP A 80 -24.30 -18.36 -10.11
CA TRP A 80 -22.88 -18.62 -9.98
C TRP A 80 -22.13 -17.31 -9.78
N ARG A 81 -21.01 -17.38 -9.06
CA ARG A 81 -20.13 -16.24 -8.80
C ARG A 81 -18.68 -16.64 -8.98
N ILE A 82 -17.85 -15.66 -9.34
CA ILE A 82 -16.40 -15.84 -9.45
C ILE A 82 -15.78 -15.53 -8.09
N ILE A 83 -14.81 -16.35 -7.68
CA ILE A 83 -14.01 -16.15 -6.47
C ILE A 83 -12.52 -16.16 -6.77
N HIS A 84 -11.76 -15.49 -5.92
CA HIS A 84 -10.30 -15.54 -5.88
C HIS A 84 -9.87 -16.67 -4.94
N MET A 85 -9.23 -17.72 -5.47
CA MET A 85 -8.85 -18.90 -4.70
C MET A 85 -7.87 -18.56 -3.56
N ASN A 86 -6.98 -17.60 -3.78
CA ASN A 86 -6.03 -17.16 -2.76
C ASN A 86 -6.61 -16.19 -1.71
N GLY A 87 -7.86 -15.75 -1.87
CA GLY A 87 -8.51 -14.74 -1.03
C GLY A 87 -8.07 -13.29 -1.29
N ILE A 88 -7.21 -13.05 -2.27
CA ILE A 88 -6.69 -11.72 -2.63
C ILE A 88 -7.51 -11.17 -3.79
N THR A 89 -8.42 -10.25 -3.49
CA THR A 89 -9.43 -9.71 -4.41
C THR A 89 -8.88 -8.81 -5.52
N VAL A 90 -7.61 -8.40 -5.42
CA VAL A 90 -6.89 -7.66 -6.47
C VAL A 90 -6.08 -8.56 -7.40
N ASP A 91 -5.99 -9.86 -7.13
CA ASP A 91 -5.22 -10.81 -7.93
C ASP A 91 -6.08 -11.46 -9.02
N ASN A 92 -6.19 -10.81 -10.18
CA ASN A 92 -7.12 -11.22 -11.22
C ASN A 92 -6.50 -12.15 -12.28
N ARG A 93 -5.35 -12.78 -11.99
CA ARG A 93 -4.77 -13.80 -12.87
C ARG A 93 -5.73 -14.98 -13.02
N ILE A 94 -5.84 -15.52 -14.23
CA ILE A 94 -6.93 -16.47 -14.53
C ILE A 94 -6.82 -17.75 -13.72
N GLU A 95 -5.60 -18.19 -13.40
CA GLU A 95 -5.36 -19.36 -12.55
C GLU A 95 -5.79 -19.16 -11.09
N ASN A 96 -6.00 -17.91 -10.66
CA ASN A 96 -6.48 -17.59 -9.32
C ASN A 96 -8.02 -17.46 -9.26
N LEU A 97 -8.70 -17.49 -10.40
CA LEU A 97 -10.16 -17.35 -10.45
C LEU A 97 -10.84 -18.72 -10.51
N ALA A 98 -11.95 -18.87 -9.80
CA ALA A 98 -12.79 -20.05 -9.86
C ALA A 98 -14.27 -19.68 -9.86
N LEU A 99 -15.07 -20.43 -10.62
CA LEU A 99 -16.53 -20.28 -10.63
C LEU A 99 -17.16 -21.21 -9.60
N VAL A 100 -17.91 -20.63 -8.66
CA VAL A 100 -18.59 -21.38 -7.59
C VAL A 100 -20.09 -21.06 -7.59
N PRO A 101 -20.94 -21.99 -7.11
CA PRO A 101 -22.35 -21.71 -6.91
C PRO A 101 -22.53 -20.53 -5.96
N ASP A 102 -23.36 -19.56 -6.35
CA ASP A 102 -23.73 -18.40 -5.54
C ASP A 102 -24.74 -18.85 -4.48
N ARG A 103 -24.21 -19.36 -3.36
CA ARG A 103 -25.00 -19.62 -2.16
C ARG A 103 -25.14 -18.30 -1.39
N PRO A 104 -26.35 -17.92 -0.94
CA PRO A 104 -26.51 -16.76 -0.09
C PRO A 104 -25.63 -16.91 1.16
N ARG A 105 -24.71 -15.95 1.34
CA ARG A 105 -23.77 -15.92 2.48
C ARG A 105 -24.53 -16.11 3.79
N GLY A 106 -24.27 -17.22 4.48
CA GLY A 106 -24.83 -17.53 5.80
C GLY A 106 -25.94 -18.60 5.83
N GLN A 107 -26.29 -19.25 4.72
CA GLN A 107 -27.21 -20.40 4.76
C GLN A 107 -26.61 -21.64 4.10
N GLY A 108 -26.25 -22.60 4.95
CA GLY A 108 -25.77 -23.93 4.59
C GLY A 108 -24.42 -24.25 5.22
N PRO A 109 -24.11 -25.55 5.48
CA PRO A 109 -22.76 -25.95 5.85
C PRO A 109 -21.78 -25.49 4.76
N PRO A 110 -20.60 -24.97 5.14
CA PRO A 110 -19.55 -24.66 4.19
C PRO A 110 -19.25 -25.92 3.35
N THR A 111 -19.09 -25.73 2.05
CA THR A 111 -18.75 -26.81 1.13
C THR A 111 -17.40 -27.41 1.51
N PRO A 112 -17.11 -28.67 1.15
CA PRO A 112 -15.78 -29.26 1.36
C PRO A 112 -14.64 -28.39 0.81
N VAL A 113 -14.88 -27.72 -0.32
CA VAL A 113 -13.92 -26.79 -0.96
C VAL A 113 -13.72 -25.52 -0.12
N GLU A 114 -14.79 -24.96 0.45
CA GLU A 114 -14.69 -23.80 1.35
C GLU A 114 -13.99 -24.18 2.66
N LEU A 115 -14.29 -25.36 3.21
CA LEU A 115 -13.62 -25.90 4.40
C LEU A 115 -12.14 -26.16 4.15
N GLU A 116 -11.78 -26.70 2.99
CA GLU A 116 -10.38 -26.92 2.60
C GLU A 116 -9.65 -25.59 2.39
N ALA A 117 -10.26 -24.63 1.69
CA ALA A 117 -9.68 -23.29 1.51
C ALA A 117 -9.53 -22.55 2.86
N GLU A 118 -10.51 -22.64 3.76
CA GLU A 118 -10.43 -22.09 5.12
C GLU A 118 -9.35 -22.78 5.97
N ARG A 119 -9.19 -24.10 5.81
CA ARG A 119 -8.15 -24.88 6.50
C ARG A 119 -6.76 -24.54 5.99
N GLU A 120 -6.59 -24.44 4.66
CA GLU A 120 -5.33 -24.05 4.02
C GLU A 120 -4.94 -22.61 4.36
N THR A 121 -5.89 -21.67 4.34
CA THR A 121 -5.63 -20.28 4.75
C THR A 121 -5.24 -20.22 6.22
N ARG A 122 -5.95 -20.91 7.11
CA ARG A 122 -5.59 -21.01 8.54
C ARG A 122 -4.24 -21.66 8.78
N GLU A 123 -3.88 -22.69 8.01
CA GLU A 123 -2.56 -23.33 8.11
C GLU A 123 -1.45 -22.41 7.57
N ARG A 124 -1.71 -21.69 6.48
CA ARG A 124 -0.78 -20.70 5.90
C ARG A 124 -0.59 -19.46 6.77
N ASP A 125 -1.60 -19.08 7.54
CA ASP A 125 -1.53 -17.99 8.53
C ASP A 125 -0.91 -18.44 9.86
N ARG A 126 -0.77 -19.76 10.08
CA ARG A 126 -0.17 -20.33 11.30
C ARG A 126 1.34 -20.19 11.34
N ASP A 127 1.99 -20.20 10.17
CA ASP A 127 3.42 -19.95 10.03
C ASP A 127 3.65 -18.52 9.54
N PRO A 128 4.19 -17.61 10.37
CA PRO A 128 4.58 -16.27 9.93
C PRO A 128 5.52 -16.29 8.73
N ALA A 129 6.26 -17.39 8.53
CA ALA A 129 7.20 -17.56 7.43
C ALA A 129 6.54 -17.84 6.06
N THR A 130 5.24 -18.12 6.01
CA THR A 130 4.47 -18.28 4.75
C THR A 130 3.67 -17.04 4.39
N SER A 131 3.61 -16.04 5.28
CA SER A 131 2.98 -14.76 4.97
C SER A 131 3.70 -14.06 3.81
N ILE A 132 2.92 -13.60 2.83
CA ILE A 132 3.41 -12.83 1.67
C ILE A 132 4.20 -11.61 2.16
N TYR A 133 3.76 -11.01 3.26
CA TYR A 133 4.42 -9.87 3.89
C TYR A 133 5.83 -10.21 4.40
N TRP A 134 5.98 -11.34 5.08
CA TRP A 134 7.29 -11.82 5.54
C TRP A 134 8.24 -12.15 4.38
N ARG A 135 7.73 -12.77 3.31
CA ARG A 135 8.54 -13.04 2.10
C ARG A 135 8.99 -11.74 1.45
N ALA A 136 8.13 -10.74 1.38
CA ALA A 136 8.49 -9.41 0.87
C ALA A 136 9.54 -8.72 1.75
N MET A 137 9.43 -8.83 3.09
CA MET A 137 10.41 -8.26 4.03
C MET A 137 11.83 -8.82 3.85
N GLN A 138 11.97 -10.10 3.51
CA GLN A 138 13.27 -10.72 3.28
C GLN A 138 13.92 -10.33 1.93
N GLN A 139 13.13 -9.86 0.97
CA GLN A 139 13.63 -9.41 -0.33
C GLN A 139 14.12 -7.97 -0.29
N LEU A 140 13.92 -7.26 0.83
CA LEU A 140 14.49 -5.93 1.01
C LEU A 140 16.02 -6.05 1.08
N PRO A 141 16.78 -5.28 0.27
CA PRO A 141 18.24 -5.33 0.30
C PRO A 141 18.73 -5.00 1.71
N ALA A 142 19.58 -5.88 2.24
CA ALA A 142 19.99 -5.84 3.65
C ALA A 142 20.88 -4.66 4.02
N ASP A 143 21.37 -3.85 3.06
CA ASP A 143 22.41 -2.87 3.37
C ASP A 143 22.10 -1.43 2.96
N ASN A 144 22.22 -0.61 4.00
CA ASN A 144 22.51 0.82 4.05
C ASN A 144 21.33 1.80 4.06
N VAL A 145 20.37 1.60 4.98
CA VAL A 145 19.75 2.74 5.66
C VAL A 145 20.79 3.34 6.60
N GLU A 146 21.65 4.20 6.05
CA GLU A 146 22.11 5.33 6.84
C GLU A 146 20.84 5.99 7.40
N SER A 147 20.76 6.13 8.72
CA SER A 147 19.60 6.66 9.44
C SER A 147 19.39 8.14 9.09
N THR A 148 19.03 8.40 7.85
CA THR A 148 18.51 9.67 7.38
C THR A 148 17.13 9.75 8.00
N SER A 149 16.98 10.69 8.94
CA SER A 149 15.69 11.15 9.41
C SER A 149 14.90 11.56 8.16
N THR A 150 14.06 10.65 7.66
CA THR A 150 13.32 10.85 6.42
C THR A 150 12.35 11.99 6.69
N ILE A 151 12.65 13.16 6.14
CA ILE A 151 11.68 14.24 6.07
C ILE A 151 10.61 13.74 5.13
N ILE A 152 9.48 13.29 5.67
CA ILE A 152 8.37 12.82 4.85
C ILE A 152 7.61 14.05 4.37
N ARG A 153 7.92 14.48 3.14
CA ARG A 153 7.15 15.50 2.42
C ARG A 153 5.90 14.83 1.87
N VAL A 154 4.83 14.76 2.67
CA VAL A 154 3.52 14.30 2.20
C VAL A 154 2.67 15.53 1.90
N PRO A 155 2.27 15.77 0.65
CA PRO A 155 1.17 16.68 0.37
C PRO A 155 -0.06 16.11 1.06
N LEU A 156 -0.55 16.80 2.10
CA LEU A 156 -1.90 16.55 2.58
C LEU A 156 -2.83 16.97 1.45
N ASP A 157 -3.54 15.97 0.93
CA ASP A 157 -4.64 16.08 0.00
C ASP A 157 -4.19 16.26 -1.47
N GLY A 158 -4.48 15.23 -2.27
CA GLY A 158 -4.17 15.16 -3.70
C GLY A 158 -4.98 16.12 -4.58
N ILE A 159 -5.21 17.34 -4.11
CA ILE A 159 -5.79 18.45 -4.88
C ILE A 159 -4.85 19.62 -4.67
N GLY A 160 -4.13 19.97 -5.74
CA GLY A 160 -3.21 21.09 -5.72
C GLY A 160 -3.91 22.38 -5.32
N ASP A 161 -3.60 22.88 -4.14
CA ASP A 161 -3.60 24.29 -3.87
C ASP A 161 -2.35 24.62 -3.04
N LEU A 162 -1.56 25.53 -3.57
CA LEU A 162 -0.27 25.93 -3.03
C LEU A 162 -0.53 26.87 -1.84
N SER A 163 -0.57 26.33 -0.64
CA SER A 163 -0.31 27.12 0.57
C SER A 163 1.18 26.99 0.91
N GLU A 164 1.83 28.12 1.17
CA GLU A 164 3.29 28.24 1.35
C GLU A 164 3.82 27.66 2.67
N ASP A 165 2.96 27.00 3.46
CA ASP A 165 3.36 26.32 4.68
C ASP A 165 3.76 24.87 4.37
N GLU A 166 4.99 24.69 3.88
CA GLU A 166 5.66 23.39 3.87
C GLU A 166 5.78 22.86 5.32
N CYS A 167 4.75 22.21 5.84
CA CYS A 167 4.78 21.60 7.16
C CYS A 167 5.78 20.43 7.17
N ILE A 168 6.96 20.69 7.75
CA ILE A 168 7.99 19.68 7.99
C ILE A 168 7.59 18.90 9.26
N TYR A 169 6.96 17.74 9.07
CA TYR A 169 6.64 16.84 10.18
C TYR A 169 7.83 15.92 10.48
N PHE A 170 8.08 15.66 11.77
CA PHE A 170 9.11 14.73 12.21
C PHE A 170 8.53 13.58 13.04
N GLU A 171 8.97 12.36 12.76
CA GLU A 171 8.58 11.18 13.52
C GLU A 171 9.52 10.94 14.71
N CYS A 172 8.98 10.31 15.76
CA CYS A 172 9.80 9.88 16.87
C CYS A 172 10.74 8.75 16.42
N ARG A 173 12.03 8.90 16.70
CA ARG A 173 13.05 7.92 16.30
C ARG A 173 12.86 6.53 16.90
N ASN A 174 12.24 6.41 18.08
CA ASN A 174 12.03 5.13 18.74
C ASN A 174 10.99 4.31 17.94
N PRO A 175 11.38 3.23 17.21
CA PRO A 175 10.50 2.56 16.24
C PRO A 175 9.15 2.07 16.80
N PRO A 176 9.05 1.61 18.07
CA PRO A 176 7.77 1.28 18.71
C PRO A 176 6.85 2.50 18.96
N CYS A 177 7.27 3.73 18.68
CA CYS A 177 6.51 4.95 18.91
C CYS A 177 6.07 5.57 17.58
N THR A 178 4.78 5.85 17.44
CA THR A 178 4.17 6.43 16.23
C THR A 178 3.85 7.91 16.38
N ARG A 179 4.42 8.60 17.39
CA ARG A 179 4.15 10.03 17.60
C ARG A 179 4.87 10.86 16.54
N ILE A 180 4.15 11.83 15.99
CA ILE A 180 4.63 12.80 15.00
C ILE A 180 4.60 14.20 15.63
N GLU A 181 5.68 14.95 15.47
CA GLU A 181 5.85 16.34 15.91
C GLU A 181 4.91 17.22 15.10
N ARG A 182 3.97 17.89 15.78
CA ARG A 182 2.98 18.78 15.14
C ARG A 182 3.42 20.24 15.18
N GLU A 183 4.15 20.60 16.22
CA GLU A 183 4.70 21.94 16.43
C GLU A 183 6.22 21.89 16.45
N LEU A 184 6.87 22.91 15.89
CA LEU A 184 8.33 23.00 15.89
C LEU A 184 8.88 22.95 17.33
N ARG A 185 9.80 22.02 17.61
CA ARG A 185 10.50 21.81 18.90
C ARG A 185 9.66 21.15 19.99
N GLU A 186 8.54 20.53 19.64
CA GLU A 186 7.82 19.62 20.54
C GLU A 186 8.70 18.42 20.91
N PHE A 187 9.53 17.94 19.96
CA PHE A 187 10.38 16.78 20.19
C PHE A 187 11.77 17.16 20.70
N SER A 188 12.25 16.40 21.68
CA SER A 188 13.61 16.50 22.19
C SER A 188 14.62 15.98 21.17
N ILE A 189 15.59 16.81 20.79
CA ILE A 189 16.65 16.45 19.87
C ILE A 189 17.84 15.88 20.66
N CYS A 190 18.44 14.79 20.16
CA CYS A 190 19.65 14.24 20.77
C CYS A 190 20.79 15.29 20.77
N GLY A 191 21.25 15.66 21.97
CA GLY A 191 22.31 16.65 22.16
C GLY A 191 23.61 16.35 21.39
N ARG A 192 23.94 15.07 21.21
CA ARG A 192 25.19 14.63 20.58
C ARG A 192 25.13 14.63 19.06
N CYS A 193 24.13 13.97 18.47
CA CYS A 193 24.04 13.86 17.00
C CYS A 193 23.22 14.97 16.34
N GLN A 194 22.34 15.66 17.09
CA GLN A 194 21.47 16.72 16.57
C GLN A 194 20.60 16.28 15.37
N THR A 195 20.37 14.97 15.21
CA THR A 195 19.60 14.37 14.11
C THR A 195 18.43 13.55 14.62
N ALA A 196 18.63 12.73 15.65
CA ALA A 196 17.55 11.95 16.25
C ALA A 196 16.62 12.85 17.09
N ARG A 197 15.31 12.72 16.85
CA ARG A 197 14.24 13.41 17.60
C ARG A 197 13.40 12.40 18.36
N TYR A 198 13.05 12.75 19.59
CA TYR A 198 12.23 11.91 20.47
C TYR A 198 11.09 12.73 21.04
N CYS A 199 9.90 12.16 21.06
CA CYS A 199 8.74 12.78 21.67
C CYS A 199 8.80 12.89 23.21
N GLY A 200 9.92 12.50 23.81
CA GLY A 200 10.19 12.56 25.25
C GLY A 200 11.40 11.71 25.64
N THR A 201 11.90 11.93 26.86
CA THR A 201 13.06 11.22 27.43
C THR A 201 12.86 9.71 27.52
N SER A 202 11.63 9.25 27.76
CA SER A 202 11.29 7.82 27.78
C SER A 202 11.58 7.13 26.44
N CYS A 203 11.24 7.76 25.31
CA CYS A 203 11.54 7.21 23.98
C CYS A 203 13.04 7.23 23.67
N GLN A 204 13.74 8.26 24.12
CA GLN A 204 15.20 8.33 24.00
C GLN A 204 15.90 7.22 24.78
N GLN A 205 15.49 6.97 26.02
CA GLN A 205 16.08 5.93 26.88
C GLN A 205 15.85 4.52 26.30
N ARG A 206 14.66 4.27 25.75
CA ARG A 206 14.32 2.99 25.10
C ARG A 206 15.12 2.74 23.82
N ASP A 207 15.32 3.76 22.99
CA ASP A 207 16.10 3.66 21.76
C ASP A 207 17.62 3.67 22.02
N TRP A 208 18.07 4.16 23.18
CA TRP A 208 19.49 4.34 23.50
C TRP A 208 20.40 3.12 23.24
N PRO A 209 20.02 1.87 23.57
CA PRO A 209 20.84 0.69 23.31
C PRO A 209 21.20 0.51 21.83
N VAL A 210 20.31 0.94 20.93
CA VAL A 210 20.47 0.89 19.47
C VAL A 210 21.13 2.18 18.98
N HIS A 211 20.55 3.34 19.33
CA HIS A 211 21.00 4.65 18.86
C HIS A 211 22.47 4.95 19.18
N LYS A 212 22.96 4.55 20.36
CA LYS A 212 24.35 4.83 20.77
C LYS A 212 25.40 4.28 19.79
N LYS A 213 25.07 3.22 19.05
CA LYS A 213 25.96 2.60 18.05
C LYS A 213 26.17 3.50 16.83
N SER A 214 25.16 4.30 16.48
CA SER A 214 25.17 5.20 15.32
C SER A 214 25.20 6.69 15.70
N CYS A 215 25.17 7.02 16.99
CA CYS A 215 25.16 8.40 17.49
C CYS A 215 26.54 9.05 17.33
N ARG A 216 26.71 9.85 16.27
CA ARG A 216 27.96 10.57 15.97
C ARG A 216 27.79 12.06 16.18
N GLU A 217 28.84 12.72 16.63
CA GLU A 217 28.83 14.17 16.82
C GLU A 217 28.70 14.88 15.47
N ARG A 218 27.72 15.79 15.38
CA ARG A 218 27.56 16.61 14.19
C ARG A 218 28.61 17.72 14.24
N LYS A 219 29.57 17.71 13.31
CA LYS A 219 30.46 18.87 13.10
C LYS A 219 29.56 20.08 12.81
N ARG A 220 29.59 21.07 13.70
CA ARG A 220 28.91 22.35 13.52
C ARG A 220 29.49 23.01 12.26
N PHE A 221 28.79 22.91 11.13
CA PHE A 221 28.94 23.91 10.09
C PHE A 221 28.17 25.14 10.57
N MET A 222 28.92 26.11 11.08
CA MET A 222 28.43 27.47 11.34
C MET A 222 28.03 28.05 9.97
N LEU A 223 26.79 27.86 9.55
CA LEU A 223 26.20 28.72 8.53
C LEU A 223 26.07 30.09 9.18
N GLY A 224 26.84 31.04 8.66
CA GLY A 224 27.10 32.35 9.25
C GLY A 224 25.85 33.09 9.68
N GLU A 225 25.99 33.77 10.82
CA GLU A 225 25.04 34.74 11.35
C GLU A 225 24.69 35.76 10.24
N ARG A 226 23.41 35.86 9.88
CA ARG A 226 22.90 37.04 9.17
C ARG A 226 22.86 38.18 10.19
N PRO A 227 23.47 39.35 9.91
CA PRO A 227 23.43 40.46 10.85
C PRO A 227 22.00 41.00 10.99
N PRO A 228 21.63 41.56 12.16
CA PRO A 228 20.31 42.12 12.38
C PRO A 228 20.09 43.33 11.46
N GLU A 229 19.00 43.28 10.68
CA GLU A 229 18.53 44.43 9.91
C GLU A 229 18.19 45.59 10.85
N ARG A 230 18.70 46.77 10.49
CA ARG A 230 18.50 48.05 11.16
C ARG A 230 17.49 48.88 10.39
#